data_AF-A0A6L4YR40-F1
#
_entry.id   AF-A0A6L4YR40-F1
#
_cell.length_a   1.000
_cell.length_b   1.000
_cell.length_c   1.000
_cell.angle_alpha   90.00
_cell.angle_beta   90.00
_cell.angle_gamma   90.00
#
_symmetry.space_group_name_H-M   'P 1'
#
loop_
_entity.id
_entity.type
_entity.pdbx_description
1 polymer ?
#
loop_
_entity_poly.entity_id
_entity_poly.type
_entity_poly.pdbx_seq_one_letter_code
_entity_poly.pdbx_strand_id
1 'polypeptide(L)' 'IVLEDPGDLMNQYTIIAVNPEKHEGINKKSAEAFVKWITSDKALKMIDEFGRHKFGESLFRVNYSK' A
#
# COMPACT_ATOMS: atom_id res chain seq x y z
N ILE A 1 0.37 -15.14 25.88
CA ILE A 1 -0.30 -14.09 25.09
C ILE A 1 0.68 -13.69 24.00
N VAL A 2 0.34 -13.91 22.73
CA VAL A 2 1.15 -13.42 21.59
C VAL A 2 0.66 -12.01 21.32
N LEU A 3 1.53 -11.02 21.50
CA LEU A 3 1.28 -9.64 21.13
C LEU A 3 1.75 -9.47 19.68
N GLU A 4 1.03 -8.68 18.89
CA GLU A 4 1.14 -8.52 17.43
C GLU A 4 2.51 -8.06 16.88
N ASP A 5 3.51 -7.81 17.73
CA ASP A 5 4.72 -7.07 17.34
C ASP A 5 6.04 -7.76 17.73
N PRO A 6 6.41 -8.89 17.09
CA PRO A 6 7.78 -9.13 16.73
C PRO A 6 8.03 -8.38 15.42
N GLY A 7 8.78 -7.28 15.45
CA GLY A 7 9.07 -6.44 14.27
C GLY A 7 9.59 -7.19 13.03
N ASP A 8 10.00 -8.45 13.19
CA ASP A 8 10.42 -9.36 12.12
C ASP A 8 9.26 -10.01 11.32
N LEU A 9 8.02 -9.95 11.81
CA LEU A 9 6.84 -10.56 11.15
C LEU A 9 5.87 -9.55 10.54
N MET A 10 6.33 -8.32 10.29
CA MET A 10 5.49 -7.33 9.62
C MET A 10 5.15 -7.76 8.19
N ASN A 11 3.85 -7.85 7.88
CA ASN A 11 3.36 -8.05 6.51
C ASN A 11 3.32 -6.71 5.76
N GLN A 12 4.51 -6.16 5.47
CA GLN A 12 4.64 -4.87 4.78
C GLN A 12 4.47 -5.04 3.27
N TYR A 13 3.61 -4.20 2.69
CA TYR A 13 3.43 -4.10 1.24
C TYR A 13 4.16 -2.88 0.68
N THR A 14 4.88 -3.07 -0.42
CA THR A 14 5.61 -2.02 -1.12
C THR A 14 5.19 -1.97 -2.58
N ILE A 15 5.11 -0.76 -3.13
CA ILE A 15 4.78 -0.53 -4.54
C ILE A 15 6.04 -0.05 -5.25
N ILE A 16 6.42 -0.73 -6.32
CA ILE A 16 7.62 -0.42 -7.11
C ILE A 16 7.19 -0.24 -8.57
N ALA A 17 7.37 0.95 -9.12
CA ALA A 17 7.15 1.20 -10.54
C ALA A 17 8.28 0.55 -11.35
N VAL A 18 7.93 -0.27 -12.35
CA VAL A 18 8.90 -0.92 -13.23
C VAL A 18 9.64 0.14 -14.05
N ASN A 19 10.96 0.00 -14.16
CA ASN A 19 11.78 0.91 -14.98
C ASN A 19 11.47 0.69 -16.48
N PRO A 20 10.89 1.69 -17.18
CA PRO A 20 10.54 1.57 -18.59
C PRO A 20 11.75 1.57 -19.53
N GLU A 21 12.93 1.97 -19.08
CA GLU A 21 14.17 1.93 -19.88
C GLU A 21 14.74 0.51 -19.99
N LYS A 22 14.33 -0.39 -19.09
CA LYS A 22 14.81 -1.78 -19.05
C LYS A 22 13.95 -2.76 -19.85
N HIS A 23 12.72 -2.37 -20.20
CA HIS A 23 11.75 -3.24 -20.89
C HIS A 23 10.84 -2.45 -21.83
N GLU A 24 10.63 -2.97 -23.03
CA GLU A 24 9.66 -2.43 -23.98
C GLU A 24 8.22 -2.74 -23.55
N GLY A 25 7.27 -1.88 -23.93
CA GLY A 25 5.83 -2.07 -23.63
C GLY A 25 5.40 -1.67 -22.22
N ILE A 26 6.30 -1.13 -21.38
CA ILE A 26 5.95 -0.66 -20.04
C ILE A 26 5.11 0.61 -20.11
N ASN A 27 3.93 0.58 -19.48
CA ASN A 27 3.03 1.72 -19.39
C ASN A 27 3.42 2.66 -18.24
N LYS A 28 4.48 3.45 -18.46
CA LYS A 28 5.00 4.42 -17.48
C LYS A 28 3.91 5.35 -16.94
N LYS A 29 3.10 5.91 -17.83
CA LYS A 29 2.06 6.90 -17.47
C LYS A 29 1.03 6.34 -16.50
N SER A 30 0.60 5.10 -16.69
CA SER A 30 -0.38 4.46 -15.81
C SER A 30 0.23 4.07 -14.47
N ALA A 31 1.50 3.65 -14.46
CA ALA A 31 2.22 3.40 -13.21
C ALA A 31 2.34 4.68 -12.37
N GLU A 32 2.72 5.80 -12.98
CA GLU A 32 2.79 7.10 -12.30
C GLU A 32 1.41 7.56 -11.78
N ALA A 33 0.36 7.41 -12.58
CA ALA A 33 -1.00 7.74 -12.18
C ALA A 33 -1.47 6.88 -10.99
N PHE A 34 -1.15 5.59 -10.98
CA PHE A 34 -1.45 4.69 -9.88
C PHE A 34 -0.67 5.05 -8.62
N VAL A 35 0.64 5.29 -8.72
CA VAL A 35 1.48 5.72 -7.59
C VAL A 35 0.95 7.02 -6.98
N LYS A 36 0.56 8.00 -7.81
CA LYS A 36 -0.04 9.25 -7.34
C LYS A 36 -1.37 9.03 -6.62
N TRP A 37 -2.20 8.10 -7.11
CA TRP A 37 -3.49 7.80 -6.50
C TRP A 37 -3.34 7.04 -5.18
N ILE A 38 -2.52 5.99 -5.14
CA ILE A 38 -2.39 5.11 -3.97
C ILE A 38 -1.72 5.81 -2.78
N THR A 39 -0.89 6.84 -3.02
CA THR A 39 -0.29 7.69 -1.98
C THR A 39 -1.14 8.92 -1.62
N SER A 40 -2.32 9.07 -2.24
CA SER A 40 -3.25 10.17 -1.91
C SER A 40 -3.96 9.93 -0.59
N ASP A 41 -4.32 11.00 0.11
CA ASP A 41 -5.01 10.92 1.41
C ASP A 41 -6.33 10.13 1.32
N LYS A 42 -7.01 10.19 0.17
CA LYS A 42 -8.20 9.40 -0.11
C LYS A 42 -7.90 7.89 -0.10
N ALA A 43 -6.90 7.45 -0.85
CA ALA A 43 -6.57 6.03 -0.95
C ALA A 43 -6.00 5.49 0.36
N LEU A 44 -5.14 6.25 1.04
CA LEU A 44 -4.59 5.89 2.35
C LEU A 44 -5.72 5.71 3.38
N LYS A 45 -6.69 6.63 3.42
CA LYS A 45 -7.87 6.49 4.29
C LYS A 45 -8.71 5.26 3.96
N MET A 46 -8.90 4.96 2.67
CA MET A 46 -9.62 3.76 2.25
C MET A 46 -8.92 2.47 2.72
N ILE A 47 -7.58 2.44 2.68
CA ILE A 47 -6.78 1.30 3.17
C ILE A 47 -6.94 1.16 4.68
N ASP A 48 -6.78 2.25 5.44
CA ASP A 48 -6.94 2.23 6.91
C ASP A 48 -8.37 1.87 7.33
N GLU A 49 -9.39 2.17 6.52
CA GLU A 49 -10.79 1.83 6.79
C GLU A 49 -11.17 0.40 6.44
N PHE A 50 -10.35 -0.27 5.65
CA PHE A 50 -10.70 -1.57 5.11
C PHE A 50 -10.84 -2.63 6.21
N GLY A 51 -11.96 -3.36 6.17
CA GLY A 51 -12.26 -4.43 7.11
C GLY A 51 -12.96 -4.00 8.40
N ARG A 52 -12.88 -2.72 8.80
CA ARG A 52 -13.44 -2.22 10.07
C ARG A 52 -14.88 -2.64 10.32
N HIS A 53 -15.76 -2.41 9.34
CA HIS A 53 -17.17 -2.72 9.48
C HIS A 53 -17.45 -4.23 9.64
N LYS A 54 -16.65 -5.08 9.00
CA LYS A 54 -16.90 -6.54 8.97
C LYS A 54 -16.20 -7.28 10.11
N PHE A 55 -15.02 -6.83 10.49
CA PHE A 55 -14.14 -7.54 11.43
C PHE A 55 -13.98 -6.83 12.77
N GLY A 56 -14.57 -5.64 12.94
CA GLY A 56 -14.45 -4.84 14.15
C GLY A 56 -13.16 -4.02 14.23
N GLU A 57 -12.20 -4.27 13.33
CA GLU A 57 -10.91 -3.59 13.27
C GLU A 57 -10.40 -3.45 11.82
N SER A 58 -9.41 -2.58 11.65
CA SER A 58 -8.73 -2.38 10.37
C SER A 58 -7.81 -3.55 10.06
N LEU A 59 -7.93 -4.13 8.87
CA LEU A 59 -7.05 -5.22 8.44
C LEU A 59 -5.68 -4.73 7.95
N PHE A 60 -5.62 -3.47 7.53
CA PHE A 60 -4.40 -2.83 7.05
C PHE A 60 -4.15 -1.56 7.83
N ARG A 61 -2.87 -1.26 8.05
CA ARG A 61 -2.41 -0.04 8.72
C ARG A 61 -1.41 0.65 7.81
N VAL A 62 -1.70 1.88 7.41
CA VAL A 62 -0.79 2.68 6.59
C VAL A 62 0.44 3.06 7.40
N ASN A 63 1.62 2.71 6.89
CA ASN A 63 2.92 3.14 7.41
C ASN A 63 3.72 3.96 6.37
N TYR A 64 3.04 4.48 5.35
CA TYR A 64 3.65 5.31 4.31
C TYR A 64 3.96 6.72 4.84
N SER A 65 5.20 7.15 4.67
CA SER A 65 5.61 8.55 4.86
C SER A 65 5.83 9.21 3.49
N LYS A 66 5.35 10.45 3.34
CA LYS A 66 5.64 11.31 2.18
C LYS A 66 7.10 11.76 2.19
#